data_AF-A0A930BEI3-F1
#
_entry.id   AF-A0A930BEI3-F1
#
_cell.length_a   1.000
_cell.length_b   1.000
_cell.length_c   1.000
_cell.angle_alpha   90.00
_cell.angle_beta   90.00
_cell.angle_gamma   90.00
#
_symmetry.space_group_name_H-M   'P 1'
#
loop_
_entity.id
_entity.type
_entity.pdbx_description
1 polymer ?
#
loop_
_entity_poly.entity_id
_entity_poly.type
_entity_poly.pdbx_seq_one_letter_code
_entity_poly.pdbx_strand_id
1 'polypeptide(L)'
;MDRLDMEFFDKYKDVDKFCGDMLSSDSGISEYIDQMEKTPASERRYVPSWERDYRMLKHLRYVRNQIAHANNDVISTEEDFFELNEFYDRLLSGNHPFALIRINSKRAERISKHSGVKNDGTSNTEHTGYSNYDSRQHSYDYDNKIRSTDRNNYNHNSTNYGKNSGSPLKILALSAFVIAVLLIAYYMSQ
;
A
#
# COMPACT_ATOMS: atom_id res chain seq x y z
N MET A 1 -4.80 3.22 -22.43
CA MET A 1 -4.60 3.64 -21.04
C MET A 1 -4.77 5.14 -21.00
N ASP A 2 -5.66 5.66 -20.16
CA ASP A 2 -5.82 7.10 -19.98
C ASP A 2 -4.58 7.73 -19.31
N ARG A 3 -4.36 9.03 -19.51
CA ARG A 3 -3.21 9.75 -18.94
C ARG A 3 -3.19 9.68 -17.41
N LEU A 4 -4.32 9.89 -16.76
CA LEU A 4 -4.41 9.88 -15.29
C LEU A 4 -4.08 8.49 -14.74
N ASP A 5 -4.61 7.44 -15.36
CA ASP A 5 -4.32 6.06 -14.97
C ASP A 5 -2.84 5.70 -15.17
N MET A 6 -2.19 6.22 -16.21
CA MET A 6 -0.74 6.03 -16.41
C MET A 6 0.07 6.70 -15.30
N GLU A 7 -0.22 7.97 -15.00
CA GLU A 7 0.45 8.72 -13.93
C GLU A 7 0.24 8.05 -12.56
N PHE A 8 -0.99 7.61 -12.28
CA PHE A 8 -1.31 6.82 -11.09
C PHE A 8 -0.52 5.52 -11.04
N PHE A 9 -0.50 4.74 -12.12
CA PHE A 9 0.13 3.42 -12.15
C PHE A 9 1.66 3.53 -11.97
N ASP A 10 2.29 4.53 -12.59
CA ASP A 10 3.72 4.76 -12.41
C ASP A 10 4.04 5.22 -10.99
N LYS A 11 3.26 6.15 -10.42
CA LYS A 11 3.43 6.53 -9.02
C LYS A 11 3.21 5.35 -8.07
N TYR A 12 2.24 4.48 -8.36
CA TYR A 12 1.96 3.31 -7.54
C TYR A 12 3.18 2.37 -7.49
N LYS A 13 3.90 2.18 -8.61
CA LYS A 13 5.13 1.37 -8.62
C LYS A 13 6.19 1.92 -7.68
N ASP A 14 6.36 3.24 -7.64
CA ASP A 14 7.35 3.87 -6.75
C ASP A 14 7.01 3.64 -5.28
N VAL A 15 5.74 3.82 -4.92
CA VAL A 15 5.25 3.56 -3.55
C VAL A 15 5.34 2.08 -3.19
N ASP A 16 4.95 1.20 -4.11
CA ASP A 16 5.00 -0.26 -3.95
C ASP A 16 6.43 -0.74 -3.72
N LYS A 17 7.36 -0.27 -4.54
CA LYS A 17 8.78 -0.56 -4.39
C LYS A 17 9.32 -0.04 -3.05
N PHE A 18 9.01 1.20 -2.68
CA PHE A 18 9.47 1.76 -1.41
C PHE A 18 8.98 0.92 -0.22
N CYS A 19 7.70 0.55 -0.21
CA CYS A 19 7.14 -0.33 0.82
C CYS A 19 7.85 -1.69 0.85
N GLY A 20 8.15 -2.26 -0.31
CA GLY A 20 8.87 -3.53 -0.44
C GLY A 20 10.28 -3.46 0.13
N ASP A 21 11.05 -2.43 -0.27
CA ASP A 21 12.40 -2.17 0.23
C ASP A 21 12.40 -1.97 1.76
N MET A 22 11.48 -1.15 2.27
CA MET A 22 11.36 -0.83 3.70
C MET A 22 10.98 -2.05 4.55
N LEU A 23 10.15 -2.96 4.02
CA LEU A 23 9.70 -4.16 4.73
C LEU A 23 10.50 -5.41 4.37
N SER A 24 11.49 -5.29 3.48
CA SER A 24 12.26 -6.41 2.93
C SER A 24 11.36 -7.51 2.37
N SER A 25 10.35 -7.12 1.56
CA SER A 25 9.36 -8.00 0.97
C SER A 25 9.13 -7.66 -0.50
N ASP A 26 8.93 -8.67 -1.34
CA ASP A 26 8.59 -8.50 -2.75
C ASP A 26 7.12 -8.08 -2.96
N SER A 27 6.33 -8.00 -1.88
CA SER A 27 4.88 -7.74 -1.94
C SER A 27 4.48 -6.28 -1.65
N GLY A 28 5.45 -5.36 -1.54
CA GLY A 28 5.23 -3.91 -1.60
C GLY A 28 4.12 -3.37 -0.70
N ILE A 29 3.16 -2.63 -1.29
CA ILE A 29 1.98 -2.09 -0.59
C ILE A 29 1.12 -3.22 0.01
N SER A 30 1.08 -4.40 -0.60
CA SER A 30 0.32 -5.53 -0.03
C SER A 30 0.93 -6.01 1.27
N GLU A 31 2.26 -6.13 1.34
CA GLU A 31 2.93 -6.42 2.62
C GLU A 31 2.65 -5.31 3.65
N TYR A 32 2.68 -4.04 3.23
CA TYR A 32 2.39 -2.92 4.12
C TYR A 32 0.99 -3.04 4.74
N ILE A 33 -0.03 -3.34 3.92
CA ILE A 33 -1.42 -3.57 4.37
C ILE A 33 -1.48 -4.78 5.31
N ASP A 34 -0.85 -5.89 4.97
CA ASP A 34 -0.84 -7.10 5.80
C ASP A 34 -0.20 -6.84 7.17
N GLN A 35 0.88 -6.05 7.22
CA GLN A 35 1.49 -5.63 8.49
C GLN A 35 0.55 -4.70 9.28
N MET A 36 -0.22 -3.83 8.62
CA MET A 36 -1.24 -3.03 9.29
C MET A 36 -2.34 -3.92 9.91
N GLU A 37 -2.76 -4.98 9.21
CA GLU A 37 -3.74 -5.96 9.72
C GLU A 37 -3.22 -6.76 10.91
N LYS A 38 -1.92 -7.09 10.93
CA LYS A 38 -1.27 -7.85 12.02
C LYS A 38 -0.90 -6.98 13.22
N THR A 39 -0.76 -5.67 13.06
CA THR A 39 -0.35 -4.76 14.14
C THR A 39 -1.35 -4.79 15.30
N PRO A 40 -0.98 -4.97 16.56
CA PRO A 40 -1.95 -5.00 17.68
C PRO A 40 -2.67 -3.66 17.91
N ALA A 41 -3.94 -3.68 18.35
CA ALA A 41 -4.71 -2.47 18.65
C ALA A 41 -4.02 -1.55 19.69
N SER A 42 -3.23 -2.12 20.60
CA SER A 42 -2.42 -1.38 21.56
C SER A 42 -1.33 -0.51 20.93
N GLU A 43 -0.88 -0.85 19.72
CA GLU A 43 0.09 -0.06 18.96
C GLU A 43 -0.62 0.93 18.03
N ARG A 44 -1.68 0.47 17.34
CA ARG A 44 -2.47 1.30 16.41
C ARG A 44 -2.99 2.59 17.05
N ARG A 45 -3.35 2.56 18.34
CA ARG A 45 -3.86 3.74 19.09
C ARG A 45 -2.89 4.93 19.08
N TYR A 46 -1.60 4.71 18.82
CA TYR A 46 -0.60 5.77 18.74
C TYR A 46 -0.61 6.53 17.42
N VAL A 47 -1.43 6.11 16.45
CA VAL A 47 -1.48 6.69 15.10
C VAL A 47 -2.92 7.12 14.80
N PRO A 48 -3.24 8.42 14.92
CA PRO A 48 -4.60 8.91 14.67
C PRO A 48 -5.13 8.61 13.26
N SER A 49 -4.24 8.63 12.25
CA SER A 49 -4.59 8.36 10.85
C SER A 49 -4.67 6.87 10.50
N TRP A 50 -4.48 5.96 11.46
CA TRP A 50 -4.29 4.52 11.18
C TRP A 50 -5.39 3.93 10.29
N GLU A 51 -6.65 4.14 10.68
CA GLU A 51 -7.80 3.57 9.98
C GLU A 51 -7.99 4.19 8.59
N ARG A 52 -7.78 5.51 8.48
CA ARG A 52 -7.83 6.22 7.20
C ARG A 52 -6.76 5.66 6.25
N ASP A 53 -5.51 5.59 6.71
CA ASP A 53 -4.39 5.13 5.89
C ASP A 53 -4.57 3.66 5.46
N TYR A 54 -5.06 2.81 6.36
CA TYR A 54 -5.35 1.41 6.06
C TYR A 54 -6.41 1.26 4.94
N ARG A 55 -7.53 1.98 5.04
CA ARG A 55 -8.61 1.92 4.04
C ARG A 55 -8.19 2.53 2.71
N MET A 56 -7.54 3.68 2.76
CA MET A 56 -6.96 4.35 1.59
C MET A 56 -6.05 3.39 0.83
N LEU A 57 -5.10 2.71 1.49
CA LEU A 57 -4.18 1.78 0.82
C LEU A 57 -4.89 0.58 0.18
N LYS A 58 -5.91 0.04 0.84
CA LYS A 58 -6.74 -1.03 0.25
C LYS A 58 -7.49 -0.56 -0.99
N HIS A 59 -8.03 0.65 -0.94
CA HIS A 59 -8.70 1.28 -2.08
C HIS A 59 -7.73 1.52 -3.25
N LEU A 60 -6.56 2.11 -2.99
CA LEU A 60 -5.53 2.33 -4.02
C LEU A 60 -5.03 1.02 -4.65
N ARG A 61 -4.87 -0.05 -3.86
CA ARG A 61 -4.56 -1.39 -4.39
C ARG A 61 -5.67 -1.93 -5.28
N TYR A 62 -6.93 -1.70 -4.91
CA TYR A 62 -8.07 -2.05 -5.75
C TYR A 62 -8.06 -1.27 -7.08
N VAL A 63 -7.87 0.05 -7.05
CA VAL A 63 -7.78 0.90 -8.25
C VAL A 63 -6.68 0.40 -9.19
N ARG A 64 -5.48 0.12 -8.66
CA ARG A 64 -4.36 -0.45 -9.44
C ARG A 64 -4.74 -1.76 -10.11
N ASN A 65 -5.47 -2.63 -9.43
CA ASN A 65 -5.90 -3.91 -10.01
C ASN A 65 -6.98 -3.72 -11.10
N GLN A 66 -7.88 -2.75 -10.95
CA GLN A 66 -8.88 -2.42 -11.97
C GLN A 66 -8.23 -1.84 -13.23
N ILE A 67 -7.28 -0.92 -13.08
CA ILE A 67 -6.44 -0.36 -14.15
C ILE A 67 -5.81 -1.48 -14.99
N ALA A 68 -5.29 -2.54 -14.36
CA ALA A 68 -4.67 -3.67 -15.05
C ALA A 68 -5.63 -4.52 -15.91
N HIS A 69 -6.94 -4.41 -15.67
CA HIS A 69 -7.99 -5.16 -16.38
C HIS A 69 -8.88 -4.28 -17.26
N ALA A 70 -8.63 -2.96 -17.32
CA ALA A 70 -9.48 -2.01 -18.03
C ALA A 70 -9.26 -2.04 -19.55
N ASN A 71 -10.36 -2.03 -20.30
CA ASN A 71 -10.39 -1.99 -21.76
C ASN A 71 -10.78 -0.59 -22.29
N ASN A 72 -10.14 0.46 -21.77
CA ASN A 72 -10.21 1.90 -22.15
C ASN A 72 -11.07 2.86 -21.30
N ASP A 73 -11.62 2.43 -20.16
CA ASP A 73 -12.26 3.35 -19.21
C ASP A 73 -11.21 3.97 -18.26
N VAL A 74 -11.41 5.24 -17.87
CA VAL A 74 -10.62 5.90 -16.82
C VAL A 74 -11.07 5.34 -15.47
N ILE A 75 -10.13 4.78 -14.70
CA ILE A 75 -10.46 4.08 -13.45
C ILE A 75 -10.08 4.91 -12.23
N SER A 76 -8.89 5.48 -12.22
CA SER A 76 -8.40 6.32 -11.12
C SER A 76 -9.02 7.71 -11.18
N THR A 77 -9.19 8.31 -10.01
CA THR A 77 -9.56 9.72 -9.87
C THR A 77 -8.35 10.58 -9.51
N GLU A 78 -8.46 11.89 -9.70
CA GLU A 78 -7.44 12.86 -9.25
C GLU A 78 -7.19 12.75 -7.74
N GLU A 79 -8.23 12.44 -6.96
CA GLU A 79 -8.12 12.18 -5.53
C GLU A 79 -7.31 10.92 -5.24
N ASP A 80 -7.54 9.83 -5.98
CA ASP A 80 -6.74 8.59 -5.83
C ASP A 80 -5.25 8.87 -6.07
N PHE A 81 -4.93 9.67 -7.09
CA PHE A 81 -3.56 10.08 -7.38
C PHE A 81 -2.98 11.01 -6.30
N PHE A 82 -3.74 12.00 -5.86
CA PHE A 82 -3.32 12.91 -4.79
C PHE A 82 -3.00 12.16 -3.49
N GLU A 83 -3.85 11.24 -3.08
CA GLU A 83 -3.67 10.48 -1.84
C GLU A 83 -2.48 9.53 -1.89
N LEU A 84 -2.22 8.93 -3.05
CA LEU A 84 -1.03 8.13 -3.28
C LEU A 84 0.24 8.97 -3.21
N ASN A 85 0.24 10.18 -3.79
CA ASN A 85 1.36 11.12 -3.69
C ASN A 85 1.61 11.57 -2.24
N GLU A 86 0.57 12.00 -1.53
CA GLU A 86 0.66 12.39 -0.12
C GLU A 86 1.17 11.24 0.77
N PHE A 87 0.74 10.01 0.49
CA PHE A 87 1.27 8.85 1.21
C PHE A 87 2.76 8.64 0.92
N TYR A 88 3.19 8.80 -0.33
CA TYR A 88 4.61 8.69 -0.69
C TYR A 88 5.48 9.74 0.00
N ASP A 89 5.03 10.99 0.06
CA ASP A 89 5.76 12.06 0.73
C ASP A 89 5.90 11.79 2.25
N ARG A 90 4.88 11.17 2.86
CA ARG A 90 4.96 10.69 4.25
C ARG A 90 5.91 9.51 4.43
N LEU A 91 6.01 8.61 3.47
CA LEU A 91 7.02 7.54 3.49
C LEU A 91 8.43 8.14 3.46
N LEU A 92 8.70 9.05 2.51
CA LEU A 92 10.00 9.71 2.36
C LEU A 92 10.39 10.55 3.57
N SER A 93 9.43 11.27 4.17
CA SER A 93 9.67 12.09 5.36
C SER A 93 9.68 11.32 6.68
N GLY A 94 9.46 10.00 6.65
CA GLY A 94 9.41 9.16 7.86
C GLY A 94 8.20 9.44 8.75
N ASN A 95 7.12 9.99 8.20
CA ASN A 95 5.88 10.31 8.91
C ASN A 95 4.71 9.38 8.52
N HIS A 96 5.03 8.13 8.20
CA HIS A 96 4.06 7.08 7.88
C HIS A 96 3.64 6.29 9.14
N PRO A 97 2.53 5.53 9.11
CA PRO A 97 1.98 4.84 10.28
C PRO A 97 2.98 4.09 11.16
N PHE A 98 3.84 3.23 10.59
CA PHE A 98 4.80 2.46 11.38
C PHE A 98 5.88 3.33 12.05
N ALA A 99 6.31 4.42 11.42
CA ALA A 99 7.22 5.37 12.05
C ALA A 99 6.54 6.11 13.21
N LEU A 100 5.27 6.48 13.04
CA LEU A 100 4.48 7.14 14.07
C LEU A 100 4.26 6.25 15.30
N ILE A 101 4.06 4.93 15.14
CA ILE A 101 4.04 3.98 16.27
C ILE A 101 5.31 4.15 17.10
N ARG A 102 6.49 4.05 16.47
CA ARG A 102 7.79 4.12 17.15
C ARG A 102 8.02 5.46 17.85
N ILE A 103 7.61 6.57 17.23
CA ILE A 103 7.78 7.92 17.79
C ILE A 103 6.86 8.12 18.99
N ASN A 104 5.58 7.78 18.84
CA ASN A 104 4.55 8.08 19.82
C ASN A 104 4.55 7.09 21.00
N SER A 105 4.91 5.82 20.78
CA SER A 105 5.11 4.87 21.89
C SER A 105 6.23 5.33 22.82
N LYS A 106 7.38 5.71 22.26
CA LYS A 106 8.51 6.27 23.03
C LYS A 106 8.14 7.56 23.76
N ARG A 107 7.30 8.42 23.16
CA ARG A 107 6.79 9.62 23.83
C ARG A 107 5.92 9.25 25.04
N ALA A 108 4.99 8.30 24.87
CA ALA A 108 4.13 7.83 25.96
C ALA A 108 4.93 7.20 27.12
N GLU A 109 5.96 6.42 26.82
CA GLU A 109 6.87 5.85 27.85
C GLU A 109 7.66 6.92 28.62
N ARG A 110 8.08 7.99 27.95
CA ARG A 110 8.77 9.10 28.64
C ARG A 110 7.82 9.84 29.57
N ILE A 111 6.59 10.08 29.13
CA ILE A 111 5.55 10.72 29.94
C ILE A 111 5.27 9.88 31.18
N SER A 112 5.06 8.57 31.03
CA SER A 112 4.77 7.69 32.18
C SER A 112 5.91 7.64 33.20
N LYS A 113 7.18 7.70 32.76
CA LYS A 113 8.35 7.77 33.65
C LYS A 113 8.45 9.11 34.38
N HIS A 114 8.09 10.22 33.72
CA HIS A 114 8.17 11.55 34.32
C HIS A 114 7.01 11.86 35.26
N SER A 115 5.81 11.31 35.01
CA SER A 115 4.63 11.44 35.90
C SER A 115 4.78 10.73 37.26
N GLY A 116 5.82 9.91 37.45
CA GLY A 116 6.21 9.36 38.76
C GLY A 116 6.97 10.34 39.66
N VAL A 117 7.31 11.54 39.16
CA VAL A 117 7.94 12.64 39.90
C VAL A 117 6.89 13.75 40.11
N LYS A 118 6.61 14.12 41.37
CA LYS A 118 5.61 15.15 41.71
C LYS A 118 6.09 16.57 41.37
N ASN A 119 5.14 17.35 40.80
CA ASN A 119 5.08 18.82 40.61
C ASN A 119 6.00 19.39 39.51
N ASP A 120 5.68 20.46 38.77
CA ASP A 120 4.69 21.52 38.80
C ASP A 120 4.39 21.92 37.32
N GLY A 121 3.35 22.70 37.07
CA GLY A 121 2.72 22.92 35.77
C GLY A 121 3.63 23.41 34.64
N THR A 122 3.16 23.10 33.43
CA THR A 122 3.26 23.82 32.14
C THR A 122 3.30 22.77 31.04
N SER A 123 2.11 22.31 30.61
CA SER A 123 1.97 21.48 29.42
C SER A 123 2.04 22.37 28.17
N ASN A 124 3.25 22.54 27.64
CA ASN A 124 3.42 22.99 26.25
C ASN A 124 3.24 21.77 25.34
N THR A 125 2.02 21.58 24.85
CA THR A 125 1.74 20.65 23.77
C THR A 125 2.22 21.31 22.48
N GLU A 126 3.46 21.01 22.06
CA GLU A 126 3.90 21.29 20.70
C GLU A 126 3.07 20.44 19.74
N HIS A 127 2.02 21.08 19.24
CA HIS A 127 1.21 20.64 18.13
C HIS A 127 2.11 20.64 16.87
N THR A 128 2.76 19.51 16.58
CA THR A 128 3.32 19.28 15.25
C THR A 128 2.15 19.24 14.29
N GLY A 129 2.06 20.26 13.43
CA GLY A 129 0.99 20.48 12.47
C GLY A 129 0.81 19.28 11.54
N TYR A 130 -0.06 18.38 11.95
CA TYR A 130 -0.83 17.54 11.06
C TYR A 130 -2.21 18.15 11.01
N SER A 131 -2.60 18.61 9.82
CA SER A 131 -3.95 19.09 9.60
C SER A 131 -4.93 18.02 10.09
N ASN A 132 -5.77 18.43 11.04
CA ASN A 132 -6.88 17.63 11.56
C ASN A 132 -7.98 17.63 10.48
N TYR A 133 -7.66 17.11 9.28
CA TYR A 133 -8.66 16.81 8.28
C TYR A 133 -9.52 15.68 8.84
N ASP A 134 -10.82 15.91 8.91
CA ASP A 134 -11.82 15.03 9.52
C ASP A 134 -11.69 13.59 9.00
N SER A 135 -10.89 12.80 9.71
CA SER A 135 -10.51 11.47 9.28
C SER A 135 -11.69 10.52 9.29
N ARG A 136 -12.77 10.86 10.02
CA ARG A 136 -13.97 10.02 10.10
C ARG A 136 -14.72 10.04 8.78
N GLN A 137 -14.91 11.22 8.16
CA GLN A 137 -15.63 11.35 6.90
C GLN A 137 -14.95 10.60 5.75
N HIS A 138 -13.65 10.81 5.54
CA HIS A 138 -12.89 10.08 4.51
C HIS A 138 -12.88 8.57 4.76
N SER A 139 -12.78 8.15 6.04
CA SER A 139 -12.85 6.73 6.40
C SER A 139 -14.17 6.10 5.97
N TYR A 140 -15.30 6.81 6.08
CA TYR A 140 -16.59 6.34 5.57
C TYR A 140 -16.67 6.36 4.05
N ASP A 141 -16.03 7.33 3.40
CA ASP A 141 -16.02 7.43 1.95
C ASP A 141 -15.30 6.24 1.31
N TYR A 142 -14.12 5.84 1.81
CA TYR A 142 -13.47 4.60 1.36
C TYR A 142 -14.31 3.36 1.63
N ASP A 143 -14.98 3.27 2.78
CA ASP A 143 -15.86 2.13 3.06
C ASP A 143 -17.00 2.06 2.03
N ASN A 144 -17.56 3.19 1.62
CA ASN A 144 -18.57 3.24 0.59
C ASN A 144 -18.01 2.94 -0.80
N LYS A 145 -16.81 3.42 -1.13
CA LYS A 145 -16.09 3.13 -2.39
C LYS A 145 -15.69 1.65 -2.49
N ILE A 146 -15.33 1.02 -1.37
CA ILE A 146 -15.08 -0.41 -1.27
C ILE A 146 -16.40 -1.20 -1.31
N ARG A 147 -17.44 -0.80 -0.57
CA ARG A 147 -18.74 -1.50 -0.60
C ARG A 147 -19.47 -1.43 -1.95
N SER A 148 -19.37 -0.31 -2.65
CA SER A 148 -19.94 -0.16 -3.99
C SER A 148 -19.25 -1.09 -5.00
N THR A 149 -17.97 -1.40 -4.78
CA THR A 149 -17.17 -2.32 -5.59
C THR A 149 -17.27 -3.79 -5.13
N ASP A 150 -17.54 -4.02 -3.84
CA ASP A 150 -17.79 -5.34 -3.23
C ASP A 150 -19.03 -6.05 -3.78
N ARG A 151 -20.06 -5.31 -4.24
CA ARG A 151 -21.20 -5.93 -4.92
C ARG A 151 -20.79 -6.72 -6.17
N ASN A 152 -19.59 -6.50 -6.71
CA ASN A 152 -19.12 -7.15 -7.91
C ASN A 152 -17.88 -8.05 -7.77
N ASN A 153 -16.95 -7.88 -6.80
CA ASN A 153 -15.72 -8.69 -6.88
C ASN A 153 -14.72 -8.71 -5.68
N TYR A 154 -15.14 -8.96 -4.44
CA TYR A 154 -14.16 -9.07 -3.32
C TYR A 154 -13.80 -10.50 -2.87
N ASN A 155 -14.40 -11.53 -3.48
CA ASN A 155 -14.18 -12.92 -3.06
C ASN A 155 -13.13 -13.70 -3.88
N HIS A 156 -12.40 -13.09 -4.82
CA HIS A 156 -11.44 -13.85 -5.65
C HIS A 156 -9.94 -13.60 -5.37
N ASN A 157 -9.56 -12.54 -4.65
CA ASN A 157 -8.15 -12.11 -4.60
C ASN A 157 -7.43 -12.30 -3.26
N SER A 158 -8.03 -12.99 -2.28
CA SER A 158 -7.40 -13.25 -0.96
C SER A 158 -6.67 -14.61 -0.86
N THR A 159 -6.40 -15.32 -1.96
CA THR A 159 -5.79 -16.68 -1.89
C THR A 159 -4.51 -16.91 -2.69
N ASN A 160 -3.82 -15.89 -3.23
CA ASN A 160 -2.62 -16.14 -4.06
C ASN A 160 -1.41 -15.22 -3.83
N TYR A 161 -1.18 -14.74 -2.60
CA TYR A 161 0.11 -14.13 -2.22
C TYR A 161 0.61 -14.74 -0.92
N GLY A 162 0.83 -16.05 -0.95
CA GLY A 162 1.25 -16.85 0.19
C GLY A 162 1.67 -18.25 -0.21
N LYS A 163 2.62 -18.35 -1.15
CA LYS A 163 3.53 -19.48 -1.44
C LYS A 163 4.11 -19.29 -2.85
N ASN A 164 5.31 -18.75 -2.93
CA ASN A 164 6.39 -19.26 -3.80
C ASN A 164 7.64 -18.39 -3.64
N SER A 165 8.36 -18.64 -2.54
CA SER A 165 9.81 -18.68 -2.60
C SER A 165 10.20 -19.86 -3.50
N GLY A 166 10.50 -19.62 -4.78
CA GLY A 166 11.07 -20.66 -5.65
C GLY A 166 10.73 -20.57 -7.14
N SER A 167 11.74 -20.18 -7.91
CA SER A 167 12.04 -20.51 -9.33
C SER A 167 11.37 -19.71 -10.49
N PRO A 168 12.18 -19.25 -11.47
CA PRO A 168 11.74 -18.43 -12.60
C PRO A 168 11.19 -19.30 -13.73
N LEU A 169 9.89 -19.59 -13.72
CA LEU A 169 9.25 -20.41 -14.76
C LEU A 169 8.42 -19.61 -15.78
N LYS A 170 8.68 -18.30 -15.96
CA LYS A 170 8.07 -17.51 -17.06
C LYS A 170 8.94 -17.35 -18.31
N ILE A 171 10.11 -18.01 -18.40
CA ILE A 171 11.03 -17.89 -19.56
C ILE A 171 10.99 -19.11 -20.52
N LEU A 172 10.33 -20.21 -20.16
CA LEU A 172 10.39 -21.46 -20.94
C LEU A 172 9.35 -21.63 -22.05
N ALA A 173 8.43 -20.68 -22.26
CA ALA A 173 7.47 -20.77 -23.37
C ALA A 173 8.02 -20.23 -24.71
N LEU A 174 9.04 -19.37 -24.67
CA LEU A 174 9.63 -18.79 -25.89
C LEU A 174 10.78 -19.63 -26.47
N SER A 175 11.38 -20.56 -25.70
CA SER A 175 12.49 -21.39 -26.19
C SER A 175 12.03 -22.63 -26.98
N ALA A 176 10.88 -23.22 -26.66
CA ALA A 176 10.39 -24.43 -27.34
C ALA A 176 9.94 -24.16 -28.79
N PHE A 177 9.37 -22.98 -29.07
CA PHE A 177 8.94 -22.62 -30.42
C PHE A 177 10.12 -22.40 -31.37
N VAL A 178 11.19 -21.76 -30.89
CA VAL A 178 12.40 -21.52 -31.69
C VAL A 178 13.10 -22.86 -32.03
N ILE A 179 13.15 -23.80 -31.08
CA ILE A 179 13.76 -25.13 -31.31
C ILE A 179 12.93 -25.95 -32.30
N ALA A 180 11.59 -25.91 -32.21
CA ALA A 180 10.72 -26.62 -33.15
C ALA A 180 10.85 -26.08 -34.59
N VAL A 181 10.95 -24.76 -34.76
CA VAL A 181 11.13 -24.12 -36.08
C VAL A 181 12.50 -24.48 -36.68
N LEU A 182 13.56 -24.51 -35.89
CA LEU A 182 14.90 -24.89 -36.36
C LEU A 182 14.99 -26.38 -36.75
N LEU A 183 14.31 -27.27 -36.02
CA LEU A 183 14.27 -28.70 -36.36
C LEU A 183 13.49 -28.98 -37.66
N ILE A 184 12.39 -28.27 -37.90
CA ILE A 184 11.64 -28.37 -39.15
C ILE A 184 12.49 -27.88 -40.33
N ALA A 185 13.17 -26.74 -40.19
CA ALA A 185 14.03 -26.20 -41.25
C ALA A 185 15.22 -27.14 -41.58
N TYR A 186 15.81 -27.79 -40.58
CA TYR A 186 16.86 -28.79 -40.78
C TYR A 186 16.37 -30.00 -41.57
N TYR A 187 15.18 -30.52 -41.26
CA TYR A 187 14.62 -31.70 -41.92
C TYR A 187 14.21 -31.44 -43.37
N MET A 188 13.84 -30.20 -43.70
CA MET A 188 13.47 -29.79 -45.07
C MET A 188 14.70 -29.48 -45.95
N SER A 189 15.90 -29.45 -45.38
CA SER A 189 17.17 -29.14 -46.08
C SER A 189 18.01 -30.38 -46.43
N GLN A 190 17.54 -31.59 -46.13
CA GLN A 190 18.09 -32.88 -46.54
C GLN A 190 17.25 -33.44 -47.69
#